data_AF-A0A0D0CDT6-F1
#
_entry.id   AF-A0A0D0CDT6-F1
#
_cell.length_a   1.000
_cell.length_b   1.000
_cell.length_c   1.000
_cell.angle_alpha   90.00
_cell.angle_beta   90.00
_cell.angle_gamma   90.00
#
_symmetry.space_group_name_H-M   'P 1'
#
loop_
_entity.id
_entity.type
_entity.pdbx_description
1 polymer ?
#
loop_
_entity_poly.entity_id
_entity_poly.type
_entity_poly.pdbx_seq_one_letter_code
_entity_poly.pdbx_strand_id
1 'polypeptide(L)'
;FLLEEQIPLQDGESFVKYIHNGSPQPNLGPNKPEYYICLFLCACQHLQYIKTHCTAFVSDFQGAGGLLTDAQIMTLPLHRLFGGGNVDTSFQNFSQEHQCNVFCQWMDLNVFSNNEL
;
A
#
# COMPACT_ATOMS: atom_id res chain seq x y z
N PHE A 1 -6.33 22.84 -11.30
CA PHE A 1 -6.34 21.42 -11.72
C PHE A 1 -4.90 20.92 -11.66
N LEU A 2 -4.71 19.63 -11.34
CA LEU A 2 -3.42 18.96 -11.47
C LEU A 2 -3.31 18.38 -12.89
N LEU A 3 -2.10 18.33 -13.43
CA LEU A 3 -1.81 17.69 -14.73
C LEU A 3 -0.76 16.61 -14.49
N GLU A 4 -0.96 15.44 -15.08
CA GLU A 4 -0.03 14.31 -15.05
C GLU A 4 0.06 13.64 -16.43
N GLU A 5 1.10 12.83 -16.63
CA GLU A 5 1.26 12.07 -17.87
C GLU A 5 0.20 10.97 -17.96
N GLN A 6 -0.37 10.79 -19.15
CA GLN A 6 -1.29 9.68 -19.40
C GLN A 6 -0.52 8.36 -19.37
N ILE A 7 -0.94 7.43 -18.50
CA ILE A 7 -0.42 6.06 -18.51
C ILE A 7 -0.90 5.37 -19.80
N PRO A 8 -0.01 4.97 -20.73
CA PRO A 8 -0.41 4.29 -21.95
C PRO A 8 -0.77 2.84 -21.62
N LEU A 9 -2.00 2.43 -21.94
CA LEU A 9 -2.45 1.04 -21.80
C LEU A 9 -2.20 0.29 -23.11
N GLN A 10 -1.58 -0.89 -23.03
CA GLN A 10 -1.49 -1.79 -24.18
C GLN A 10 -2.81 -2.56 -24.37
N ASP A 11 -2.99 -3.19 -25.54
CA ASP A 11 -4.18 -4.01 -25.82
C ASP A 11 -4.32 -5.14 -24.78
N GLY A 12 -5.44 -5.12 -24.07
CA GLY A 12 -5.74 -6.10 -23.01
C GLY A 12 -5.23 -5.72 -21.62
N GLU A 13 -4.48 -4.62 -21.47
CA GLU A 13 -4.16 -4.06 -20.16
C GLU A 13 -5.33 -3.22 -19.63
N SER A 14 -5.43 -3.15 -18.30
CA SER A 14 -6.42 -2.32 -17.62
C SER A 14 -5.77 -1.60 -16.45
N PHE A 15 -6.36 -0.49 -16.06
CA PHE A 15 -6.00 0.17 -14.81
C PHE A 15 -6.43 -0.69 -13.63
N VAL A 16 -5.49 -0.97 -12.72
CA VAL A 16 -5.68 -1.87 -11.59
C VAL A 16 -5.54 -1.09 -10.30
N LYS A 17 -6.48 -1.31 -9.38
CA LYS A 17 -6.35 -0.91 -7.98
C LYS A 17 -5.76 -2.05 -7.18
N TYR A 18 -4.47 -1.97 -6.89
CA TYR A 18 -3.71 -3.05 -6.25
C TYR A 18 -3.98 -3.15 -4.75
N ILE A 19 -4.14 -2.01 -4.07
CA ILE A 19 -4.39 -1.89 -2.63
C ILE A 19 -5.40 -0.75 -2.40
N HIS A 20 -6.27 -0.88 -1.40
CA HIS A 20 -7.19 0.17 -0.97
C HIS A 20 -6.62 0.95 0.23
N ASN A 21 -6.85 2.27 0.29
CA ASN A 21 -6.50 3.07 1.47
C ASN A 21 -7.15 2.61 2.79
N GLY A 22 -8.24 1.83 2.74
CA GLY A 22 -8.92 1.27 3.90
C GLY A 22 -8.44 -0.12 4.34
N SER A 23 -7.47 -0.74 3.67
CA SER A 23 -6.97 -2.07 4.04
C SER A 23 -5.51 -2.28 3.57
N PRO A 24 -4.61 -2.83 4.41
CA PRO A 24 -3.23 -3.14 4.02
C PRO A 24 -3.10 -4.48 3.26
N GLN A 25 -4.21 -5.00 2.72
CA GLN A 25 -4.30 -6.30 2.07
C GLN A 25 -4.33 -6.18 0.55
N PRO A 26 -3.90 -7.22 -0.19
CA PRO A 26 -3.99 -7.23 -1.64
C PRO A 26 -5.46 -7.18 -2.07
N ASN A 27 -5.79 -6.29 -3.00
CA ASN A 27 -7.15 -6.19 -3.53
C ASN A 27 -7.48 -7.29 -4.57
N LEU A 28 -6.43 -7.92 -5.11
CA LEU A 28 -6.56 -9.04 -6.04
C LEU A 28 -6.28 -10.36 -5.34
N GLY A 29 -6.92 -11.43 -5.83
CA GLY A 29 -6.68 -12.78 -5.33
C GLY A 29 -5.58 -13.54 -6.10
N PRO A 30 -5.09 -14.68 -5.59
CA PRO A 30 -3.97 -15.44 -6.15
C PRO A 30 -4.11 -15.89 -7.61
N ASN A 31 -5.34 -15.97 -8.12
CA ASN A 31 -5.62 -16.38 -9.50
C ASN A 31 -5.43 -15.24 -10.52
N LYS A 32 -5.08 -14.03 -10.07
CA LYS A 32 -4.82 -12.87 -10.93
C LYS A 32 -3.32 -12.73 -11.19
N PRO A 33 -2.89 -12.45 -12.44
CA PRO A 33 -1.47 -12.33 -12.76
C PRO A 33 -0.79 -11.20 -11.97
N GLU A 34 -1.52 -10.16 -11.61
CA GLU A 34 -1.01 -9.02 -10.85
C GLU A 34 -0.96 -9.25 -9.34
N TYR A 35 -1.37 -10.42 -8.84
CA TYR A 35 -1.40 -10.69 -7.39
C TYR A 35 -0.03 -10.50 -6.72
N TYR A 36 1.05 -10.92 -7.38
CA TYR A 36 2.40 -10.72 -6.84
C TYR A 36 2.80 -9.24 -6.79
N ILE A 37 2.26 -8.40 -7.67
CA ILE A 37 2.42 -6.95 -7.58
C ILE A 37 1.72 -6.44 -6.31
N CYS A 38 0.49 -6.89 -6.04
CA CYS A 38 -0.19 -6.54 -4.79
C CYS A 38 0.62 -6.96 -3.55
N LEU A 39 1.16 -8.19 -3.52
CA LEU A 39 1.97 -8.67 -2.40
C LEU A 39 3.24 -7.82 -2.20
N PHE A 40 3.93 -7.50 -3.30
CA PHE A 40 5.12 -6.65 -3.27
C PHE A 40 4.79 -5.26 -2.72
N LEU A 41 3.67 -4.67 -3.17
CA LEU A 41 3.20 -3.38 -2.69
C LEU A 41 2.79 -3.43 -1.22
N CYS A 42 2.14 -4.49 -0.75
CA CYS A 42 1.84 -4.69 0.68
C CYS A 42 3.14 -4.68 1.51
N ALA A 43 4.19 -5.36 1.03
CA ALA A 43 5.49 -5.36 1.69
C ALA A 43 6.15 -3.97 1.67
N CYS A 44 5.95 -3.19 0.61
CA CYS A 44 6.39 -1.79 0.57
C CYS A 44 5.70 -0.93 1.63
N GLN A 45 4.39 -1.13 1.89
CA GLN A 45 3.69 -0.44 2.99
C GLN A 45 4.37 -0.73 4.32
N HIS A 46 4.67 -2.01 4.58
CA HIS A 46 5.32 -2.45 5.80
C HIS A 46 6.73 -1.86 5.93
N LEU A 47 7.53 -1.94 4.87
CA LEU A 47 8.86 -1.33 4.84
C LEU A 47 8.80 0.16 5.18
N GLN A 48 7.90 0.91 4.51
CA GLN A 48 7.74 2.35 4.74
C GLN A 48 7.28 2.64 6.18
N TYR A 49 6.34 1.87 6.71
CA TYR A 49 5.86 2.02 8.08
C TYR A 49 7.01 1.89 9.09
N ILE A 50 7.86 0.88 8.95
CA ILE A 50 9.01 0.69 9.84
C ILE A 50 10.07 1.78 9.62
N LYS A 51 10.39 2.12 8.36
CA LYS A 51 11.43 3.12 8.04
C LYS A 51 11.04 4.54 8.45
N THR A 52 9.75 4.82 8.61
CA THR A 52 9.25 6.10 9.12
C THR A 52 8.97 6.07 10.62
N HIS A 53 9.46 5.05 11.36
CA HIS A 53 9.20 4.89 12.80
C HIS A 53 7.71 4.85 13.13
N CYS A 54 6.94 4.10 12.35
CA CYS A 54 5.50 3.87 12.52
C CYS A 54 4.65 5.14 12.36
N THR A 55 5.15 6.15 11.64
CA THR A 55 4.43 7.43 11.47
C THR A 55 3.75 7.59 10.11
N ALA A 56 4.21 6.89 9.08
CA ALA A 56 3.65 6.99 7.74
C ALA A 56 3.86 5.74 6.87
N PHE A 57 2.93 5.49 5.96
CA PHE A 57 3.12 4.54 4.86
C PHE A 57 2.26 4.95 3.66
N VAL A 58 2.60 4.46 2.46
CA VAL A 58 1.80 4.71 1.26
C VAL A 58 0.75 3.60 1.10
N SER A 59 -0.43 3.96 0.64
CA SER A 59 -1.54 3.06 0.32
C SER A 59 -2.26 3.55 -0.94
N ASP A 60 -3.42 2.98 -1.23
CA ASP A 60 -4.22 3.26 -2.43
C ASP A 60 -3.45 3.08 -3.74
N PHE A 61 -2.51 2.13 -3.77
CA PHE A 61 -1.71 1.88 -4.97
C PHE A 61 -2.58 1.45 -6.13
N GLN A 62 -2.54 2.22 -7.21
CA GLN A 62 -3.32 1.99 -8.41
C GLN A 62 -2.57 2.49 -9.65
N GLY A 63 -2.78 1.85 -10.80
CA GLY A 63 -2.03 2.16 -12.00
C GLY A 63 -2.08 1.04 -13.04
N ALA A 64 -1.14 1.06 -13.98
CA ALA A 64 -1.00 0.06 -15.04
C ALA A 64 0.43 0.08 -15.61
N GLY A 65 0.83 -1.00 -16.28
CA GLY A 65 2.12 -1.07 -16.99
C GLY A 65 3.35 -0.87 -16.11
N GLY A 66 3.26 -1.17 -14.81
CA GLY A 66 4.33 -0.93 -13.83
C GLY A 66 4.43 0.51 -13.32
N LEU A 67 3.52 1.39 -13.74
CA LEU A 67 3.39 2.76 -13.23
C LEU A 67 2.27 2.83 -12.19
N LEU A 68 2.46 3.66 -11.17
CA LEU A 68 1.48 3.95 -10.12
C LEU A 68 1.15 5.44 -10.14
N THR A 69 -0.10 5.78 -9.86
CA THR A 69 -0.58 7.16 -9.71
C THR A 69 -1.61 7.25 -8.56
N ASP A 70 -1.99 8.46 -8.18
CA ASP A 70 -3.05 8.74 -7.19
C ASP A 70 -2.92 7.94 -5.88
N ALA A 71 -1.69 7.80 -5.38
CA ALA A 71 -1.44 7.10 -4.12
C ALA A 71 -1.87 7.95 -2.91
N GLN A 72 -2.21 7.28 -1.81
CA GLN A 72 -2.54 7.93 -0.55
C GLN A 72 -1.43 7.73 0.48
N ILE A 73 -0.93 8.80 1.08
CA ILE A 73 -0.04 8.70 2.24
C ILE A 73 -0.90 8.60 3.50
N MET A 74 -0.77 7.49 4.21
CA MET A 74 -1.42 7.19 5.48
C MET A 74 -0.53 7.67 6.61
N THR A 75 -1.05 8.48 7.53
CA THR A 75 -0.28 9.09 8.62
C THR A 75 -1.09 9.15 9.91
N LEU A 76 -0.38 9.24 11.04
CA LEU A 76 -0.97 9.54 12.32
C LEU A 76 -1.62 10.95 12.28
N PRO A 77 -2.88 11.14 12.70
CA PRO A 77 -3.62 12.38 12.50
C PRO A 77 -3.23 13.54 13.44
N LEU A 78 -2.05 13.50 14.07
CA LEU A 78 -1.67 14.47 15.11
C LEU A 78 -1.40 15.89 14.59
N HIS A 79 -1.11 16.08 13.30
CA HIS A 79 -0.65 17.38 12.79
C HIS A 79 -1.35 17.85 11.52
N ARG A 80 -1.11 17.17 10.40
CA ARG A 80 -1.63 17.54 9.09
C ARG A 80 -1.60 16.33 8.18
N LEU A 81 -2.72 16.08 7.51
CA LEU A 81 -2.84 14.98 6.56
C LEU A 81 -2.32 15.42 5.19
N PHE A 82 -1.76 14.47 4.45
CA PHE A 82 -1.30 14.69 3.07
C PHE A 82 -2.46 14.81 2.08
N GLY A 83 -3.59 14.17 2.36
CA GLY A 83 -4.79 14.18 1.54
C GLY A 83 -6.01 13.63 2.29
N GLY A 84 -7.20 13.89 1.74
CA GLY A 84 -8.47 13.48 2.35
C GLY A 84 -8.74 11.98 2.34
N GLY A 85 -7.91 11.17 1.68
CA GLY A 85 -8.01 9.72 1.67
C GLY A 85 -7.39 9.04 2.91
N ASN A 86 -6.87 9.78 3.89
CA ASN A 86 -6.34 9.20 5.13
C ASN A 86 -7.49 8.55 5.92
N VAL A 87 -7.41 7.23 6.14
CA VAL A 87 -8.38 6.48 6.96
C VAL A 87 -7.74 6.16 8.30
N ASP A 88 -8.12 6.90 9.34
CA ASP A 88 -7.47 6.85 10.66
C ASP A 88 -7.49 5.44 11.27
N THR A 89 -8.61 4.73 11.15
CA THR A 89 -8.74 3.36 11.65
C THR A 89 -7.82 2.38 10.93
N SER A 90 -7.66 2.54 9.62
CA SER A 90 -6.75 1.70 8.82
C SER A 90 -5.28 1.96 9.17
N PHE A 91 -4.92 3.21 9.46
CA PHE A 91 -3.58 3.54 9.96
C PHE A 91 -3.33 2.91 11.34
N GLN A 92 -4.27 3.08 12.28
CA GLN A 92 -4.13 2.57 13.66
C GLN A 92 -4.02 1.04 13.70
N ASN A 93 -4.79 0.35 12.85
CA ASN A 93 -4.81 -1.10 12.80
C ASN A 93 -3.76 -1.70 11.87
N PHE A 94 -2.93 -0.89 11.20
CA PHE A 94 -2.04 -1.37 10.13
C PHE A 94 -1.19 -2.57 10.56
N SER A 95 -0.55 -2.52 11.72
CA SER A 95 0.31 -3.60 12.23
C SER A 95 -0.46 -4.89 12.55
N GLN A 96 -1.73 -4.78 12.93
CA GLN A 96 -2.60 -5.91 13.25
C GLN A 96 -3.21 -6.53 12.00
N GLU A 97 -3.58 -5.69 11.04
CA GLU A 97 -4.26 -6.10 9.82
C GLU A 97 -3.29 -6.52 8.71
N HIS A 98 -2.06 -6.00 8.67
CA HIS A 98 -1.07 -6.36 7.66
C HIS A 98 -0.66 -7.84 7.77
N GLN A 99 -0.73 -8.56 6.65
CA GLN A 99 -0.24 -9.94 6.57
C GLN A 99 1.11 -9.96 5.88
N CYS A 100 2.16 -10.29 6.65
CA CYS A 100 3.49 -10.47 6.08
C CYS A 100 3.47 -11.57 5.02
N ASN A 101 4.18 -11.33 3.92
CA ASN A 101 4.26 -12.23 2.78
C ASN A 101 5.71 -12.48 2.36
N VAL A 102 5.89 -13.20 1.25
CA VAL A 102 7.22 -13.58 0.73
C VAL A 102 8.15 -12.39 0.49
N PHE A 103 7.61 -11.21 0.14
CA PHE A 103 8.40 -10.01 -0.06
C PHE A 103 8.76 -9.33 1.25
N CYS A 104 7.92 -9.39 2.28
CA CYS A 104 8.28 -8.93 3.62
C CYS A 104 9.48 -9.73 4.16
N GLN A 105 9.45 -11.05 3.97
CA GLN A 105 10.57 -11.93 4.32
C GLN A 105 11.83 -11.61 3.49
N TRP A 106 11.69 -11.42 2.18
CA TRP A 106 12.81 -11.05 1.31
C TRP A 106 13.44 -9.70 1.68
N MET A 107 12.65 -8.76 2.23
CA MET A 107 13.11 -7.46 2.74
C MET A 107 13.61 -7.50 4.19
N ASP A 108 13.74 -8.69 4.80
CA ASP A 108 14.12 -8.88 6.21
C ASP A 108 13.24 -8.08 7.20
N LEU A 109 11.93 -8.00 6.94
CA LEU A 109 10.98 -7.35 7.83
C LEU A 109 10.47 -8.34 8.89
N ASN A 110 10.51 -7.93 10.15
CA ASN A 110 9.95 -8.70 11.25
C ASN A 110 8.42 -8.76 11.14
N VAL A 111 7.83 -9.92 11.43
CA VAL A 111 6.38 -10.01 11.62
C VAL A 111 5.98 -9.12 12.79
N PHE A 112 4.91 -8.35 12.64
CA PHE A 112 4.36 -7.58 13.75
C PHE A 112 3.98 -8.53 14.90
N SER A 113 4.70 -8.44 16.02
CA SER A 113 4.35 -9.18 17.22
C SER A 113 3.24 -8.44 17.96
N ASN A 114 2.22 -9.17 18.42
CA ASN A 114 1.10 -8.63 19.20
C ASN A 114 1.48 -7.93 20.53
N ASN A 115 2.77 -7.85 20.88
CA ASN A 115 3.27 -7.42 22.19
C ASN A 115 4.25 -6.23 22.16
N GLU A 116 4.49 -5.57 21.01
CA GLU A 116 5.42 -4.43 20.92
C GLU A 116 4.80 -3.18 20.27
N LEU A 117 3.66 -2.73 20.80
CA LEU A 117 3.13 -1.37 20.61
C LEU A 117 2.72 -0.78 21.97
#